data_AF-A0A075ARD3-F1
#
_entry.id   AF-A0A075ARD3-F1
#
_cell.length_a   1.000
_cell.length_b   1.000
_cell.length_c   1.000
_cell.angle_alpha   90.00
_cell.angle_beta   90.00
_cell.angle_gamma   90.00
#
_symmetry.space_group_name_H-M   'P 1'
#
loop_
_entity.id
_entity.type
_entity.pdbx_description
1 polymer ?
#
loop_
_entity_poly.entity_id
_entity_poly.type
_entity_poly.pdbx_seq_one_letter_code
_entity_poly.pdbx_strand_id
1 'polypeptide(L)'
;MVVGYSPTISEGDLVILYFTPENVSYCTVKKDERVQTRKGHFSMNDMIGQPYGTKIRNTKGDGFVYLLHPTPELWTLVLKHRTQILYFPDIAFITTMLDLKNGSVVVESGTGSGSFSHSLIRTIAPQGHLYTFEYHEQRANAARQEFEEHKLTDFVTIEHRDVCTNGFDLKDKADAVFLDLPSPWEAIETSKEALRKDKLSKICCFSPCIEQVQKTVLKLNELGFKSNDETI
;
A
#
# COMPACT_ATOMS: atom_id res chain seq x y z
N MET A 1 -9.40 3.66 -6.79
CA MET A 1 -8.57 2.46 -6.55
C MET A 1 -9.15 1.46 -5.56
N VAL A 2 -9.99 1.85 -4.59
CA VAL A 2 -10.43 0.90 -3.55
C VAL A 2 -11.95 0.75 -3.42
N VAL A 3 -12.74 1.65 -4.02
CA VAL A 3 -14.21 1.55 -3.94
C VAL A 3 -14.81 1.76 -5.33
N GLY A 4 -15.26 0.66 -5.95
CA GLY A 4 -15.92 0.64 -7.24
C GLY A 4 -14.97 0.64 -8.44
N TYR A 5 -15.26 -0.22 -9.42
CA TYR A 5 -14.69 -0.14 -10.75
C TYR A 5 -15.57 0.80 -11.58
N SER A 6 -15.02 1.95 -11.98
CA SER A 6 -15.65 2.73 -13.05
C SER A 6 -15.50 1.95 -14.36
N PRO A 7 -16.56 1.77 -15.16
CA PRO A 7 -16.44 1.10 -16.45
C PRO A 7 -15.63 1.91 -17.46
N THR A 8 -15.65 3.25 -17.33
CA THR A 8 -15.08 4.19 -18.29
C THR A 8 -14.15 5.20 -17.64
N ILE A 9 -13.16 5.65 -18.40
CA ILE A 9 -12.16 6.64 -17.99
C ILE A 9 -12.77 8.03 -18.04
N SER A 10 -12.61 8.80 -16.96
CA SER A 10 -13.03 10.19 -16.84
C SER A 10 -11.83 11.11 -16.60
N GLU A 11 -12.05 12.42 -16.76
CA GLU A 11 -11.06 13.41 -16.35
C GLU A 11 -10.81 13.34 -14.83
N GLY A 12 -9.54 13.46 -14.44
CA GLY A 12 -9.08 13.29 -13.06
C GLY A 12 -8.81 11.84 -12.65
N ASP A 13 -9.15 10.85 -13.48
CA ASP A 13 -8.86 9.46 -13.15
C ASP A 13 -7.36 9.15 -13.30
N LEU A 14 -6.85 8.38 -12.35
CA LEU A 14 -5.56 7.71 -12.47
C LEU A 14 -5.70 6.52 -13.43
N VAL A 15 -4.86 6.45 -14.45
CA VAL A 15 -4.86 5.39 -15.46
C VAL A 15 -3.47 4.76 -15.56
N ILE A 16 -3.43 3.42 -15.56
CA ILE A 16 -2.20 2.67 -15.81
C ILE A 16 -2.01 2.53 -17.31
N LEU A 17 -0.84 2.95 -17.78
CA LEU A 17 -0.42 2.88 -19.17
C LEU A 17 0.45 1.65 -19.36
N TYR A 18 -0.14 0.59 -19.92
CA TYR A 18 0.53 -0.69 -20.10
C TYR A 18 1.02 -0.86 -21.54
N PHE A 19 2.34 -0.86 -21.73
CA PHE A 19 2.96 -1.07 -23.05
C PHE A 19 3.45 -2.50 -23.21
N THR A 20 4.26 -2.96 -22.26
CA THR A 20 4.80 -4.33 -22.15
C THR A 20 4.97 -4.66 -20.66
N PRO A 21 5.21 -5.93 -20.28
CA PRO A 21 5.47 -6.29 -18.88
C PRO A 21 6.61 -5.48 -18.24
N GLU A 22 7.63 -5.11 -19.02
CA GLU A 22 8.81 -4.35 -18.57
C GLU A 22 8.62 -2.83 -18.70
N ASN A 23 7.52 -2.38 -19.30
CA ASN A 23 7.26 -0.96 -19.54
C ASN A 23 5.81 -0.64 -19.21
N VAL A 24 5.61 -0.29 -17.95
CA VAL A 24 4.35 0.16 -17.39
C VAL A 24 4.59 1.55 -16.79
N SER A 25 3.66 2.47 -17.03
CA SER A 25 3.66 3.78 -16.39
C SER A 25 2.25 4.16 -15.99
N TYR A 26 2.03 5.38 -15.52
CA TYR A 26 0.70 5.89 -15.22
C TYR A 26 0.58 7.35 -15.63
N CYS A 27 -0.66 7.84 -15.69
CA CYS A 27 -0.95 9.27 -15.75
C CYS A 27 -2.27 9.57 -15.06
N THR A 28 -2.42 10.81 -14.60
CA THR A 28 -3.72 11.40 -14.24
C THR A 28 -4.31 12.04 -15.49
N VAL A 29 -5.49 11.61 -15.90
CA VAL A 29 -6.14 12.09 -17.13
C VAL A 29 -6.55 13.54 -16.96
N LYS A 30 -6.12 14.39 -17.87
CA LYS A 30 -6.48 15.81 -17.94
C LYS A 30 -6.89 16.16 -19.36
N LYS A 31 -8.00 16.89 -19.51
CA LYS A 31 -8.50 17.27 -20.83
C LYS A 31 -7.48 18.16 -21.54
N ASP A 32 -7.36 17.98 -22.85
CA ASP A 32 -6.47 18.75 -23.74
C ASP A 32 -4.96 18.59 -23.46
N GLU A 33 -4.58 17.69 -22.56
CA GLU A 33 -3.19 17.31 -22.31
C GLU A 33 -2.76 16.07 -23.11
N ARG A 34 -1.45 15.80 -23.08
CA ARG A 34 -0.82 14.65 -23.74
C ARG A 34 0.16 14.00 -22.79
N VAL A 35 0.22 12.66 -22.81
CA VAL A 35 1.28 11.92 -22.13
C VAL A 35 2.41 11.62 -23.11
N GLN A 36 3.63 11.97 -22.72
CA GLN A 36 4.83 11.67 -23.49
C GLN A 36 5.49 10.40 -22.96
N THR A 37 5.70 9.43 -23.83
CA THR A 37 6.41 8.18 -23.49
C THR A 37 7.49 7.87 -24.51
N ARG A 38 8.34 6.88 -24.21
CA ARG A 38 9.32 6.36 -25.17
C ARG A 38 8.68 5.79 -26.44
N LYS A 39 7.38 5.48 -26.41
CA LYS A 39 6.61 4.93 -27.54
C LYS A 39 5.81 6.00 -28.30
N GLY A 40 6.03 7.28 -28.00
CA GLY A 40 5.39 8.41 -28.67
C GLY A 40 4.49 9.22 -27.73
N HIS A 41 3.67 10.09 -28.33
CA HIS A 41 2.69 10.90 -27.61
C HIS A 41 1.29 10.34 -27.81
N PHE A 42 0.52 10.34 -26.73
CA PHE A 42 -0.88 9.92 -26.70
C PHE A 42 -1.72 11.08 -26.18
N SER A 43 -2.78 11.44 -26.90
CA SER A 43 -3.71 12.46 -26.43
C SER A 43 -4.57 11.90 -25.31
N MET A 44 -4.72 12.65 -24.22
CA MET A 44 -5.60 12.25 -23.13
C MET A 44 -7.09 12.39 -23.51
N ASN A 45 -7.41 13.21 -24.51
CA ASN A 45 -8.76 13.27 -25.08
C ASN A 45 -9.19 11.95 -25.70
N ASP A 46 -8.25 11.14 -26.22
CA ASP A 46 -8.54 9.81 -26.76
C ASP A 46 -8.76 8.76 -25.65
N MET A 47 -8.44 9.09 -24.39
CA MET A 47 -8.65 8.22 -23.22
C MET A 47 -10.04 8.44 -22.61
N ILE A 48 -10.48 9.70 -22.54
CA ILE A 48 -11.74 10.08 -21.87
C ILE A 48 -12.93 9.41 -22.58
N GLY A 49 -13.82 8.80 -21.80
CA GLY A 49 -15.00 8.08 -22.26
C GLY A 49 -14.73 6.66 -22.75
N GLN A 50 -13.46 6.25 -22.90
CA GLN A 50 -13.13 4.88 -23.28
C GLN A 50 -13.32 3.93 -22.09
N PRO A 51 -13.72 2.68 -22.34
CA PRO A 51 -13.70 1.67 -21.30
C PRO A 51 -12.25 1.33 -20.90
N TYR A 52 -12.03 1.01 -19.63
CA TYR A 52 -10.75 0.46 -19.21
C TYR A 52 -10.46 -0.86 -19.95
N GLY A 53 -9.18 -1.10 -20.26
CA GLY A 53 -8.71 -2.16 -21.14
C GLY A 53 -8.57 -1.75 -22.61
N THR A 54 -9.06 -0.57 -22.99
CA THR A 54 -8.98 -0.08 -24.36
C THR A 54 -7.54 0.09 -24.83
N LYS A 55 -7.28 -0.31 -26.08
CA LYS A 55 -6.03 -0.08 -26.79
C LYS A 55 -6.15 1.22 -27.58
N ILE A 56 -5.27 2.18 -27.31
CA ILE A 56 -5.15 3.40 -28.12
C ILE A 56 -3.81 3.43 -28.85
N ARG A 57 -3.77 4.11 -30.00
CA ARG A 57 -2.54 4.31 -30.77
C ARG A 57 -1.93 5.67 -30.48
N ASN A 58 -0.62 5.78 -30.66
CA ASN A 58 0.04 7.08 -30.65
C ASN A 58 -0.35 7.87 -31.91
N THR A 59 -0.07 9.18 -31.93
CA THR A 59 -0.44 10.05 -33.06
C THR A 59 0.26 9.69 -34.39
N LYS A 60 1.40 8.99 -34.34
CA LYS A 60 2.10 8.49 -35.54
C LYS A 60 1.51 7.19 -36.09
N GLY A 61 0.69 6.49 -35.30
CA GLY A 61 0.07 5.20 -35.65
C GLY A 61 0.97 3.97 -35.49
N ASP A 62 2.26 4.14 -35.20
CA ASP A 62 3.27 3.08 -35.12
C ASP A 62 3.45 2.47 -33.70
N GLY A 63 2.79 3.04 -32.70
CA GLY A 63 2.81 2.57 -31.31
C GLY A 63 1.40 2.45 -30.71
N PHE A 64 1.28 1.70 -29.62
CA PHE A 64 0.02 1.57 -28.86
C PHE A 64 0.26 1.44 -27.36
N VAL A 65 -0.81 1.65 -26.58
CA VAL A 65 -0.85 1.44 -25.14
C VAL A 65 -2.23 0.88 -24.75
N TYR A 66 -2.27 0.02 -23.73
CA TYR A 66 -3.51 -0.39 -23.07
C TYR A 66 -3.76 0.49 -21.84
N LEU A 67 -4.99 0.98 -21.71
CA LEU A 67 -5.42 1.85 -20.61
C LEU A 67 -6.03 1.00 -19.50
N LEU A 68 -5.26 0.61 -18.49
CA LEU A 68 -5.72 -0.30 -17.43
C LEU A 68 -6.23 0.47 -16.21
N HIS A 69 -7.24 -0.10 -15.56
CA HIS A 69 -7.71 0.41 -14.28
C HIS A 69 -6.62 0.21 -13.22
N PRO A 70 -6.34 1.20 -12.37
CA PRO A 70 -5.31 1.05 -11.35
C PRO A 70 -5.73 0.02 -10.29
N THR A 71 -4.82 -0.88 -9.96
CA THR A 71 -4.91 -1.81 -8.84
C THR A 71 -3.65 -1.70 -7.99
N PRO A 72 -3.66 -2.08 -6.71
CA PRO A 72 -2.45 -2.09 -5.89
C PRO A 72 -1.29 -2.87 -6.54
N GLU A 73 -1.55 -4.01 -7.20
CA GLU A 73 -0.51 -4.78 -7.90
C GLU A 73 0.15 -3.97 -9.02
N LEU A 74 -0.66 -3.31 -9.85
CA LEU A 74 -0.15 -2.46 -10.93
C LEU A 74 0.52 -1.20 -10.37
N TRP A 75 -0.01 -0.65 -9.27
CA TRP A 75 0.57 0.50 -8.59
C TRP A 75 1.95 0.17 -8.03
N THR A 76 2.13 -0.98 -7.40
CA THR A 76 3.43 -1.49 -6.93
C THR A 76 4.49 -1.52 -8.03
N LEU A 77 4.10 -1.75 -9.30
CA LEU A 77 5.03 -1.76 -10.43
C LEU A 77 5.46 -0.36 -10.90
N VAL A 78 4.65 0.67 -10.65
CA VAL A 78 4.83 2.00 -11.26
C VAL A 78 5.00 3.14 -10.26
N LEU A 79 4.76 2.89 -8.97
CA LEU A 79 4.86 3.89 -7.92
C LEU A 79 6.26 4.51 -7.88
N LYS A 80 6.35 5.74 -7.39
CA LYS A 80 7.63 6.41 -7.23
C LYS A 80 8.32 5.86 -5.98
N HIS A 81 9.36 5.05 -6.17
CA HIS A 81 10.18 4.53 -5.08
C HIS A 81 10.81 5.66 -4.28
N ARG A 82 10.48 5.68 -2.98
CA ARG A 82 11.11 6.52 -1.95
C ARG A 82 11.98 5.67 -1.00
N THR A 83 11.70 4.37 -0.97
CA THR A 83 12.32 3.34 -0.15
C THR A 83 12.39 2.03 -0.93
N GLN A 84 13.04 1.02 -0.36
CA GLN A 84 12.73 -0.36 -0.73
C GLN A 84 11.25 -0.65 -0.44
N ILE A 85 10.63 -1.51 -1.25
CA ILE A 85 9.22 -1.86 -1.12
C ILE A 85 9.02 -3.36 -1.04
N LEU A 86 7.88 -3.77 -0.48
CA LEU A 86 7.35 -5.11 -0.67
C LEU A 86 6.71 -5.25 -2.05
N TYR A 87 6.90 -6.43 -2.64
CA TYR A 87 6.24 -6.86 -3.87
C TYR A 87 5.15 -7.88 -3.58
N PHE A 88 4.37 -8.19 -4.62
CA PHE A 88 3.18 -9.06 -4.57
C PHE A 88 3.37 -10.41 -3.85
N PRO A 89 4.50 -11.14 -3.92
CA PRO A 89 4.60 -12.42 -3.22
C PRO A 89 4.57 -12.24 -1.70
N ASP A 90 5.36 -11.31 -1.17
CA ASP A 90 5.40 -11.01 0.26
C ASP A 90 4.09 -10.36 0.71
N ILE A 91 3.56 -9.40 -0.06
CA ILE A 91 2.28 -8.76 0.23
C ILE A 91 1.16 -9.79 0.35
N ALA A 92 1.05 -10.72 -0.61
CA ALA A 92 0.01 -11.75 -0.60
C ALA A 92 0.16 -12.70 0.59
N PHE A 93 1.40 -13.11 0.89
CA PHE A 93 1.71 -13.97 2.02
C PHE A 93 1.36 -13.29 3.35
N ILE A 94 1.85 -12.07 3.59
CA ILE A 94 1.61 -11.30 4.82
C ILE A 94 0.12 -11.04 5.01
N THR A 95 -0.57 -10.59 3.96
CA THR A 95 -2.03 -10.35 4.00
C THR A 95 -2.80 -11.59 4.45
N THR A 96 -2.42 -12.76 3.91
CA THR A 96 -3.04 -14.04 4.26
C THR A 96 -2.72 -14.47 5.69
N MET A 97 -1.45 -14.39 6.09
CA MET A 97 -1.00 -14.82 7.42
C MET A 97 -1.58 -13.95 8.54
N LEU A 98 -1.76 -12.66 8.29
CA LEU A 98 -2.44 -11.73 9.17
C LEU A 98 -3.97 -11.86 9.17
N ASP A 99 -4.56 -12.74 8.33
CA ASP A 99 -6.01 -12.93 8.20
C ASP A 99 -6.78 -11.60 7.96
N LEU A 100 -6.20 -10.77 7.09
CA LEU A 100 -6.76 -9.46 6.74
C LEU A 100 -7.95 -9.61 5.81
N LYS A 101 -9.01 -8.86 6.10
CA LYS A 101 -10.27 -8.90 5.37
C LYS A 101 -11.01 -7.58 5.57
N ASN A 102 -12.10 -7.41 4.83
CA ASN A 102 -12.96 -6.26 4.97
C ASN A 102 -13.40 -6.10 6.44
N GLY A 103 -13.24 -4.90 7.00
CA GLY A 103 -13.50 -4.59 8.40
C GLY A 103 -12.28 -4.65 9.31
N SER A 104 -11.14 -5.18 8.83
CA SER A 104 -9.93 -5.23 9.65
C SER A 104 -9.38 -3.83 9.95
N VAL A 105 -9.01 -3.58 11.21
CA VAL A 105 -8.22 -2.41 11.60
C VAL A 105 -6.75 -2.79 11.65
N VAL A 106 -5.91 -2.13 10.85
CA VAL A 106 -4.49 -2.50 10.70
C VAL A 106 -3.60 -1.35 11.12
N VAL A 107 -2.52 -1.66 11.83
CA VAL A 107 -1.41 -0.73 12.09
C VAL A 107 -0.23 -1.12 11.20
N GLU A 108 0.34 -0.14 10.50
CA GLU A 108 1.51 -0.29 9.64
C GLU A 108 2.61 0.69 10.05
N SER A 109 3.86 0.24 10.11
CA SER A 109 5.02 1.13 10.20
C SER A 109 6.27 0.43 9.69
N GLY A 110 7.07 0.97 8.77
CA GLY A 110 6.95 2.27 8.11
C GLY A 110 6.04 2.31 6.88
N THR A 111 5.40 3.45 6.61
CA THR A 111 4.63 3.66 5.36
C THR A 111 5.53 3.55 4.11
N GLY A 112 6.75 4.10 4.17
CA GLY A 112 7.72 4.04 3.07
C GLY A 112 7.19 4.61 1.75
N SER A 113 7.14 3.76 0.73
CA SER A 113 6.63 4.14 -0.60
C SER A 113 5.14 3.81 -0.80
N GLY A 114 4.43 3.32 0.22
CA GLY A 114 2.99 3.06 0.16
C GLY A 114 2.57 1.81 -0.63
N SER A 115 3.51 0.95 -1.04
CA SER A 115 3.21 -0.28 -1.81
C SER A 115 2.24 -1.20 -1.05
N PHE A 116 2.58 -1.52 0.21
CA PHE A 116 1.73 -2.39 1.01
C PHE A 116 0.48 -1.67 1.51
N SER A 117 0.59 -0.39 1.89
CA SER A 117 -0.55 0.46 2.29
C SER A 117 -1.71 0.39 1.28
N HIS A 118 -1.44 0.48 -0.03
CA HIS A 118 -2.48 0.37 -1.05
C HIS A 118 -3.16 -1.00 -1.06
N SER A 119 -2.39 -2.07 -0.87
CA SER A 119 -2.90 -3.45 -0.82
C SER A 119 -3.70 -3.71 0.47
N LEU A 120 -3.25 -3.14 1.60
CA LEU A 120 -3.96 -3.16 2.87
C LEU A 120 -5.30 -2.45 2.74
N ILE A 121 -5.32 -1.20 2.26
CA ILE A 121 -6.54 -0.40 2.13
C ILE A 121 -7.56 -1.12 1.25
N ARG A 122 -7.15 -1.70 0.11
CA ARG A 122 -8.04 -2.52 -0.74
C ARG A 122 -8.66 -3.69 0.04
N THR A 123 -7.85 -4.39 0.83
CA THR A 123 -8.27 -5.62 1.50
C THR A 123 -9.24 -5.33 2.65
N ILE A 124 -9.03 -4.23 3.35
CA ILE A 124 -9.78 -3.90 4.57
C ILE A 124 -11.02 -3.02 4.31
N ALA A 125 -11.05 -2.29 3.20
CA ALA A 125 -12.18 -1.47 2.83
C ALA A 125 -13.45 -2.29 2.50
N PRO A 126 -14.65 -1.70 2.63
CA PRO A 126 -14.90 -0.33 3.09
C PRO A 126 -15.19 -0.21 4.59
N GLN A 127 -15.17 -1.30 5.37
CA GLN A 127 -15.47 -1.24 6.81
C GLN A 127 -14.22 -1.19 7.71
N GLY A 128 -13.03 -1.43 7.17
CA GLY A 128 -11.77 -1.41 7.89
C GLY A 128 -11.05 -0.07 7.80
N HIS A 129 -9.93 0.04 8.52
CA HIS A 129 -9.12 1.26 8.58
C HIS A 129 -7.64 0.95 8.75
N LEU A 130 -6.78 1.69 8.05
CA LEU A 130 -5.33 1.61 8.16
C LEU A 130 -4.79 2.79 8.98
N TYR A 131 -4.09 2.53 10.07
CA TYR A 131 -3.24 3.49 10.76
C TYR A 131 -1.80 3.24 10.33
N THR A 132 -1.21 4.16 9.56
CA THR A 132 0.17 4.01 9.06
C THR A 132 1.06 5.12 9.60
N PHE A 133 2.31 4.76 9.93
CA PHE A 133 3.26 5.67 10.57
C PHE A 133 4.55 5.72 9.76
N GLU A 134 5.11 6.92 9.61
CA GLU A 134 6.38 7.14 8.90
C GLU A 134 7.22 8.13 9.70
N TYR A 135 8.45 7.74 10.04
CA TYR A 135 9.34 8.56 10.87
C TYR A 135 9.97 9.72 10.11
N HIS A 136 9.99 9.69 8.77
CA HIS A 136 10.58 10.73 7.95
C HIS A 136 9.50 11.66 7.37
N GLU A 137 9.43 12.88 7.88
CA GLU A 137 8.39 13.87 7.55
C GLU A 137 8.12 14.03 6.05
N GLN A 138 9.16 14.17 5.22
CA GLN A 138 8.97 14.34 3.77
C GLN A 138 8.28 13.13 3.11
N ARG A 139 8.55 11.91 3.61
CA ARG A 139 7.90 10.70 3.10
C ARG A 139 6.48 10.60 3.60
N ALA A 140 6.23 10.96 4.86
CA ALA A 140 4.89 11.03 5.41
C ALA A 140 4.01 12.02 4.63
N ASN A 141 4.53 13.19 4.30
CA ASN A 141 3.83 14.19 3.50
C ASN A 141 3.57 13.72 2.07
N ALA A 142 4.56 13.08 1.43
CA ALA A 142 4.40 12.52 0.09
C ALA A 142 3.34 11.40 0.05
N ALA A 143 3.36 10.49 1.02
CA ALA A 143 2.36 9.43 1.11
C ALA A 143 0.96 9.99 1.43
N ARG A 144 0.85 11.02 2.27
CA ARG A 144 -0.42 11.71 2.54
C ARG A 144 -1.03 12.30 1.27
N GLN A 145 -0.23 13.01 0.48
CA GLN A 145 -0.65 13.56 -0.80
C GLN A 145 -1.08 12.44 -1.77
N GLU A 146 -0.30 11.36 -1.85
CA GLU A 146 -0.62 10.19 -2.69
C GLU A 146 -1.96 9.55 -2.29
N PHE A 147 -2.24 9.40 -1.00
CA PHE A 147 -3.53 8.88 -0.53
C PHE A 147 -4.71 9.81 -0.84
N GLU A 148 -4.50 11.13 -0.80
CA GLU A 148 -5.50 12.13 -1.20
C GLU A 148 -5.79 12.06 -2.70
N GLU A 149 -4.75 12.11 -3.53
CA GLU A 149 -4.86 12.01 -5.00
C GLU A 149 -5.55 10.72 -5.43
N HIS A 150 -5.34 9.63 -4.68
CA HIS A 150 -5.94 8.32 -4.94
C HIS A 150 -7.32 8.10 -4.30
N LYS A 151 -7.83 9.11 -3.58
CA LYS A 151 -9.13 9.08 -2.90
C LYS A 151 -9.23 7.92 -1.90
N LEU A 152 -8.20 7.75 -1.08
CA LEU A 152 -8.08 6.68 -0.09
C LEU A 152 -8.22 7.17 1.36
N THR A 153 -8.31 8.48 1.57
CA THR A 153 -8.29 9.15 2.89
C THR A 153 -9.33 8.63 3.88
N ASP A 154 -10.46 8.12 3.39
CA ASP A 154 -11.53 7.57 4.24
C ASP A 154 -11.11 6.27 4.95
N PHE A 155 -10.09 5.57 4.44
CA PHE A 155 -9.66 4.26 4.92
C PHE A 155 -8.25 4.27 5.50
N VAL A 156 -7.59 5.43 5.56
CA VAL A 156 -6.21 5.55 6.03
C VAL A 156 -5.98 6.81 6.86
N THR A 157 -5.27 6.66 7.97
CA THR A 157 -4.68 7.76 8.72
C THR A 157 -3.18 7.61 8.71
N ILE A 158 -2.48 8.65 8.25
CA ILE A 158 -1.02 8.70 8.22
C ILE A 158 -0.45 9.73 9.19
N GLU A 159 0.45 9.28 10.06
CA GLU A 159 1.14 10.14 11.02
C GLU A 159 2.65 10.16 10.79
N HIS A 160 3.23 11.36 10.89
CA HIS A 160 4.68 11.50 10.99
C HIS A 160 5.10 11.21 12.43
N ARG A 161 5.69 10.04 12.68
CA ARG A 161 5.99 9.55 14.03
C ARG A 161 7.12 8.53 14.03
N ASP A 162 8.01 8.63 15.01
CA ASP A 162 8.92 7.55 15.37
C ASP A 162 8.22 6.59 16.34
N VAL A 163 7.75 5.45 15.82
CA VAL A 163 7.00 4.47 16.62
C VAL A 163 7.88 3.69 17.60
N CYS A 164 9.19 3.64 17.39
CA CYS A 164 10.13 2.99 18.32
C CYS A 164 10.26 3.81 19.61
N THR A 165 10.21 5.13 19.50
CA THR A 165 10.34 6.04 20.65
C THR A 165 8.99 6.46 21.23
N ASN A 166 8.00 6.73 20.36
CA ASN A 166 6.74 7.36 20.75
C ASN A 166 5.52 6.42 20.67
N GLY A 167 5.72 5.16 20.28
CA GLY A 167 4.64 4.19 20.10
C GLY A 167 3.62 4.59 19.04
N PHE A 168 2.45 3.96 19.07
CA PHE A 168 1.38 4.20 18.09
C PHE A 168 0.29 5.15 18.57
N ASP A 169 0.21 5.46 19.87
CA ASP A 169 -0.92 6.19 20.49
C ASP A 169 -2.29 5.56 20.18
N LEU A 170 -2.29 4.22 20.10
CA LEU A 170 -3.46 3.39 19.91
C LEU A 170 -3.51 2.37 21.02
N LYS A 171 -4.71 2.09 21.52
CA LYS A 171 -4.94 1.11 22.57
C LYS A 171 -6.14 0.24 22.23
N ASP A 172 -5.94 -1.07 22.23
CA ASP A 172 -6.99 -2.07 22.05
C ASP A 172 -7.86 -1.80 20.81
N LYS A 173 -7.24 -1.42 19.68
CA LYS A 173 -7.93 -1.00 18.44
C LYS A 173 -7.64 -1.88 17.24
N ALA A 174 -6.40 -2.35 17.09
CA ALA A 174 -5.92 -3.02 15.88
C ALA A 174 -6.16 -4.53 15.92
N ASP A 175 -6.54 -5.08 14.77
CA ASP A 175 -6.67 -6.51 14.52
C ASP A 175 -5.33 -7.11 14.10
N ALA A 176 -4.52 -6.32 13.41
CA ALA A 176 -3.20 -6.69 12.97
C ALA A 176 -2.20 -5.53 13.05
N VAL A 177 -0.94 -5.85 13.30
CA VAL A 177 0.20 -4.94 13.20
C VAL A 177 1.18 -5.49 12.16
N PHE A 178 1.66 -4.63 11.27
CA PHE A 178 2.75 -4.92 10.35
C PHE A 178 3.91 -3.94 10.58
N LEU A 179 5.11 -4.49 10.81
CA LEU A 179 6.33 -3.72 11.06
C LEU A 179 7.38 -3.96 9.95
N ASP A 180 7.67 -2.95 9.16
CA ASP A 180 8.83 -2.84 8.26
C ASP A 180 9.74 -1.72 8.78
N LEU A 181 10.60 -2.07 9.74
CA LEU A 181 11.44 -1.14 10.49
C LEU A 181 12.87 -1.69 10.59
N PRO A 182 13.89 -0.84 10.76
CA PRO A 182 15.25 -1.29 11.07
C PRO A 182 15.36 -2.01 12.43
N SER A 183 14.57 -1.56 13.42
CA SER A 183 14.56 -2.05 14.80
C SER A 183 13.14 -2.41 15.28
N PRO A 184 12.46 -3.38 14.66
CA PRO A 184 11.06 -3.67 14.98
C PRO A 184 10.85 -4.12 16.43
N TRP A 185 11.86 -4.70 17.08
CA TRP A 185 11.82 -5.08 18.51
C TRP A 185 11.53 -3.90 19.45
N GLU A 186 11.87 -2.67 19.07
CA GLU A 186 11.58 -1.47 19.89
C GLU A 186 10.09 -1.10 19.86
N ALA A 187 9.36 -1.46 18.81
CA ALA A 187 7.94 -1.13 18.64
C ALA A 187 7.00 -2.26 19.10
N ILE A 188 7.50 -3.42 19.56
CA ILE A 188 6.64 -4.58 19.87
C ILE A 188 5.78 -4.35 21.12
N GLU A 189 6.32 -3.66 22.11
CA GLU A 189 5.58 -3.35 23.34
C GLU A 189 4.35 -2.48 23.03
N THR A 190 4.56 -1.40 22.29
CA THR A 190 3.49 -0.50 21.87
C THR A 190 2.58 -1.15 20.81
N SER A 191 3.09 -2.10 20.01
CA SER A 191 2.26 -2.92 19.14
C SER A 191 1.26 -3.75 19.97
N LYS A 192 1.72 -4.37 21.06
CA LYS A 192 0.85 -5.14 21.97
C LYS A 192 -0.22 -4.27 22.63
N GLU A 193 0.09 -3.01 22.91
CA GLU A 193 -0.89 -2.04 23.42
C GLU A 193 -1.95 -1.70 22.38
N ALA A 194 -1.54 -1.49 21.13
CA ALA A 194 -2.43 -1.15 20.02
C ALA A 194 -3.35 -2.30 19.62
N LEU A 195 -2.88 -3.55 19.72
CA LEU A 195 -3.65 -4.74 19.39
C LEU A 195 -4.83 -4.96 20.35
N ARG A 196 -5.96 -5.39 19.78
CA ARG A 196 -7.16 -5.75 20.53
C ARG A 196 -6.94 -6.96 21.42
N LYS A 197 -7.51 -6.91 22.63
CA LYS A 197 -7.46 -8.02 23.60
C LYS A 197 -8.73 -8.87 23.64
N ASP A 198 -9.81 -8.40 23.03
CA ASP A 198 -11.12 -9.07 23.05
C ASP A 198 -11.28 -10.15 21.97
N LYS A 199 -10.31 -10.26 21.05
CA LYS A 199 -10.27 -11.29 20.01
C LYS A 199 -8.82 -11.62 19.63
N LEU A 200 -8.63 -12.66 18.83
CA LEU A 200 -7.32 -12.98 18.28
C LEU A 200 -6.82 -11.83 17.39
N SER A 201 -5.62 -11.36 17.68
CA SER A 201 -4.93 -10.28 16.98
C SER A 201 -3.54 -10.74 16.55
N LYS A 202 -3.03 -10.26 15.42
CA LYS A 202 -1.79 -10.79 14.82
C LYS A 202 -0.73 -9.71 14.61
N ILE A 203 0.54 -10.11 14.59
CA ILE A 203 1.67 -9.23 14.27
C ILE A 203 2.56 -9.90 13.24
N CYS A 204 3.10 -9.11 12.31
CA CYS A 204 4.12 -9.52 11.37
C CYS A 204 5.24 -8.49 11.34
N CYS A 205 6.49 -8.95 11.44
CA CYS A 205 7.68 -8.11 11.32
C CYS A 205 8.46 -8.54 10.09
N PHE A 206 8.77 -7.61 9.20
CA PHE A 206 9.60 -7.82 8.03
C PHE A 206 11.04 -7.39 8.37
N SER A 207 12.02 -8.25 8.08
CA SER A 207 13.42 -7.98 8.41
C SER A 207 14.35 -8.65 7.41
N PRO A 208 15.33 -7.93 6.81
CA PRO A 208 16.27 -8.50 5.87
C PRO A 208 17.37 -9.37 6.52
N CYS A 209 17.72 -9.10 7.79
CA CYS A 209 18.83 -9.76 8.47
C CYS A 209 18.35 -10.72 9.57
N ILE A 210 19.01 -11.87 9.71
CA ILE A 210 18.63 -12.88 10.69
C ILE A 210 18.81 -12.39 12.14
N GLU A 211 19.77 -11.50 12.40
CA GLU A 211 20.00 -10.91 13.71
C GLU A 211 18.84 -10.00 14.14
N GLN A 212 18.18 -9.35 13.17
CA GLN A 212 16.97 -8.57 13.42
C GLN A 212 15.82 -9.50 13.80
N VAL A 213 15.67 -10.62 13.10
CA VAL A 213 14.68 -11.65 13.42
C VAL A 213 14.90 -12.20 14.83
N GLN A 214 16.14 -12.53 15.19
CA GLN A 214 16.48 -13.03 16.54
C GLN A 214 16.04 -12.06 17.64
N LYS A 215 16.39 -10.78 17.53
CA LYS A 215 15.99 -9.75 18.51
C LYS A 215 14.46 -9.60 18.59
N THR A 216 13.81 -9.62 17.44
CA THR A 216 12.35 -9.51 17.33
C THR A 216 11.67 -10.68 18.03
N VAL A 217 12.08 -11.91 17.74
CA VAL A 217 11.52 -13.12 18.35
C VAL A 217 11.74 -13.16 19.86
N LEU A 218 12.93 -12.77 20.34
CA LEU A 218 13.19 -12.66 21.78
C LEU A 218 12.22 -11.70 22.46
N LYS A 219 11.99 -10.52 21.87
CA LYS A 219 11.07 -9.52 22.43
C LYS A 219 9.60 -9.96 22.33
N LEU A 220 9.20 -10.62 21.24
CA LEU A 220 7.87 -11.24 21.11
C LEU A 220 7.61 -12.25 22.22
N ASN A 221 8.58 -13.15 22.46
CA ASN A 221 8.48 -14.18 23.51
C ASN A 221 8.45 -13.57 24.91
N GLU A 222 9.30 -12.58 25.20
CA GLU A 222 9.31 -11.82 26.45
C GLU A 222 7.92 -11.21 26.74
N LEU A 223 7.27 -10.67 25.71
CA LEU A 223 5.95 -10.09 25.80
C LEU A 223 4.81 -11.11 25.64
N GLY A 224 5.10 -12.41 25.60
CA GLY A 224 4.09 -13.47 25.59
C GLY A 224 3.30 -13.62 24.30
N PHE A 225 3.81 -13.13 23.15
CA PHE A 225 3.27 -13.49 21.84
C PHE A 225 3.52 -14.98 21.58
N LYS A 226 2.60 -15.62 20.84
CA LYS A 226 2.66 -17.04 20.48
C LYS A 226 2.71 -17.20 18.96
N SER A 227 3.45 -18.20 18.48
CA SER A 227 3.42 -18.59 17.06
C SER A 227 2.16 -19.38 16.76
N ASN A 228 1.72 -19.35 15.49
CA ASN A 228 0.53 -20.10 15.05
C ASN A 228 0.68 -21.62 15.20
N ASP A 229 1.92 -22.13 15.32
CA ASP A 229 2.24 -23.56 15.37
C ASP A 229 1.97 -24.21 16.73
N GLU A 230 1.75 -23.44 17.80
CA GLU A 230 1.42 -23.98 19.14
C GLU A 230 -0.07 -24.34 19.30
N THR A 231 -0.87 -24.26 18.23
CA THR A 231 -2.34 -24.45 18.25
C THR A 231 -2.85 -25.66 17.44
N ILE A 232 -1.97 -26.60 17.07
CA ILE A 232 -2.35 -27.90 16.46
C ILE A 232 -2.08 -29.03 17.44
#